data_AF-A0A0G1UQD7-F1
#
_entry.id   AF-A0A0G1UQD7-F1
#
_cell.length_a   1.000
_cell.length_b   1.000
_cell.length_c   1.000
_cell.angle_alpha   90.00
_cell.angle_beta   90.00
_cell.angle_gamma   90.00
#
_symmetry.space_group_name_H-M   'P 1'
#
loop_
_entity.id
_entity.type
_entity.pdbx_description
1 polymer ?
#
loop_
_entity_poly.entity_id
_entity_poly.type
_entity_poly.pdbx_seq_one_letter_code
_entity_poly.pdbx_strand_id
1 'polypeptide(L)' 'MHKPYLFCGIMFAMKKINGSRGLVKAILLIVVALVILGYFGYNLRDIIASPAVRDNLGVVWDIVVRAWNWVKDILPPQ' A
#
# COMPACT_ATOMS: atom_id res chain seq x y z
N MET A 1 48.46 -5.28 -19.75
CA MET A 1 47.59 -6.39 -19.29
C MET A 1 46.39 -5.79 -18.58
N HIS A 2 45.23 -5.85 -19.24
CA HIS A 2 43.97 -5.19 -18.86
C HIS A 2 43.17 -6.13 -17.95
N LYS A 3 42.66 -5.62 -16.83
CA LYS A 3 42.04 -6.41 -15.76
C LYS A 3 40.51 -6.18 -15.74
N PRO A 4 39.68 -7.11 -16.26
CA PRO A 4 38.26 -6.89 -16.54
C PRO A 4 37.33 -7.36 -15.41
N TYR A 5 37.58 -6.95 -14.16
CA TYR A 5 36.77 -7.38 -13.00
C TYR A 5 36.05 -6.24 -12.27
N LEU A 6 36.21 -4.99 -12.72
CA LEU A 6 35.57 -3.83 -12.06
C LEU A 6 34.10 -3.65 -12.47
N PHE A 7 33.68 -4.22 -13.60
CA PHE A 7 32.33 -4.05 -14.16
C PHE A 7 31.31 -5.12 -13.73
N CYS A 8 31.77 -6.25 -13.16
CA CYS A 8 30.88 -7.36 -12.78
C CYS A 8 30.22 -7.15 -11.40
N GLY A 9 30.87 -6.42 -10.49
CA GLY A 9 30.40 -6.27 -9.09
C GLY A 9 29.23 -5.29 -8.89
N ILE A 10 29.12 -4.24 -9.71
CA ILE A 10 28.11 -3.19 -9.53
C ILE A 10 26.74 -3.61 -10.10
N MET A 11 26.70 -4.57 -11.02
CA MET A 11 25.48 -5.00 -11.69
C MET A 11 24.61 -5.98 -10.87
N PHE A 12 25.13 -6.53 -9.76
CA PHE A 12 24.47 -7.63 -9.02
C PHE A 12 23.77 -7.21 -7.71
N ALA A 13 23.92 -5.97 -7.25
CA ALA A 13 23.34 -5.52 -5.98
C ALA A 13 21.92 -4.93 -6.15
N MET A 14 21.00 -5.66 -6.79
CA MET A 14 19.57 -5.35 -6.68
C MET A 14 18.98 -6.07 -5.47
N LYS A 15 18.82 -5.30 -4.39
CA LYS A 15 18.14 -5.68 -3.15
C LYS A 15 16.73 -6.19 -3.45
N LYS A 16 16.53 -7.50 -3.34
CA LYS A 16 15.23 -8.18 -3.46
C LYS A 16 14.23 -7.57 -2.47
N ILE A 17 13.22 -6.86 -2.97
CA ILE A 17 12.14 -6.30 -2.17
C ILE A 17 11.18 -7.45 -1.83
N ASN A 18 11.24 -7.97 -0.60
CA ASN A 18 10.26 -8.92 -0.08
C ASN A 18 8.92 -8.20 0.21
N GLY A 19 8.16 -7.86 -0.84
CA GLY A 19 6.93 -7.07 -0.76
C GLY A 19 5.75 -7.78 -0.07
N SER A 20 5.74 -9.11 -0.03
CA SER A 20 4.56 -9.88 0.40
C SER A 20 4.32 -9.84 1.92
N ARG A 21 5.39 -9.74 2.73
CA ARG A 21 5.27 -9.77 4.20
C ARG A 21 4.86 -8.41 4.78
N GLY A 22 5.19 -7.30 4.09
CA GLY A 22 4.81 -5.95 4.50
C GLY A 22 3.30 -5.69 4.37
N LEU A 23 2.70 -6.19 3.29
CA LEU A 23 1.29 -5.97 2.98
C LEU A 23 0.36 -6.66 3.99
N VAL A 24 0.63 -7.93 4.32
CA VAL A 24 -0.14 -8.67 5.33
C VAL A 24 -0.04 -8.01 6.72
N LYS A 25 1.15 -7.54 7.10
CA LYS A 25 1.36 -6.83 8.37
C LYS A 25 0.59 -5.51 8.41
N ALA A 26 0.53 -4.78 7.30
CA ALA A 26 -0.23 -3.53 7.21
C ALA A 26 -1.74 -3.76 7.35
N ILE A 27 -2.29 -4.75 6.64
CA ILE A 27 -3.71 -5.11 6.76
C ILE A 27 -4.06 -5.51 8.20
N LEU A 28 -3.24 -6.37 8.81
CA LEU A 28 -3.45 -6.80 10.21
C LEU A 28 -3.45 -5.59 11.18
N LEU A 29 -2.55 -4.63 10.96
CA LEU A 29 -2.45 -3.42 11.78
C LEU A 29 -3.70 -2.53 11.63
N ILE A 30 -4.21 -2.40 10.41
CA ILE A 30 -5.47 -1.68 10.12
C ILE A 30 -6.64 -2.35 10.84
N VAL A 31 -6.74 -3.68 10.80
CA VAL A 31 -7.80 -4.43 11.49
C VAL A 31 -7.74 -4.20 13.00
N VAL A 32 -6.55 -4.30 13.61
CA VAL A 32 -6.37 -4.04 15.05
C VAL A 32 -6.73 -2.60 15.40
N ALA A 33 -6.33 -1.62 14.59
CA ALA A 33 -6.69 -0.23 14.78
C ALA A 33 -8.22 0.00 14.75
N LEU A 34 -8.92 -0.64 13.81
CA LEU A 34 -10.38 -0.58 13.71
C LEU A 34 -11.09 -1.19 14.92
N VAL A 35 -10.59 -2.31 15.47
CA VAL A 35 -11.14 -2.91 16.69
C VAL A 35 -10.95 -1.99 17.90
N ILE A 36 -9.78 -1.37 18.03
CA ILE A 36 -9.49 -0.42 19.11
C ILE A 36 -10.42 0.81 18.99
N LEU A 37 -10.55 1.39 17.80
CA LEU A 37 -11.48 2.49 17.54
C LEU A 37 -12.93 2.12 17.91
N GLY A 38 -13.39 0.93 17.52
CA GLY A 38 -14.71 0.43 17.90
C GLY A 38 -14.87 0.22 19.42
N TYR A 39 -13.84 -0.24 20.11
CA TYR A 39 -13.83 -0.42 21.57
C TYR A 39 -13.99 0.90 22.33
N PHE A 40 -13.41 2.00 21.82
CA PHE A 40 -13.59 3.34 22.39
C PHE A 40 -14.98 3.95 22.12
N GLY A 41 -15.91 3.22 21.51
CA GLY A 41 -17.26 3.68 21.23
C GLY A 41 -17.36 4.61 20.02
N TYR A 42 -16.29 4.75 19.24
CA TYR A 42 -16.35 5.46 17.98
C TYR A 42 -17.12 4.60 16.96
N ASN A 43 -18.41 4.90 16.79
CA ASN A 43 -19.20 4.31 15.72
C ASN A 43 -18.61 4.74 14.38
N LEU A 44 -18.10 3.77 13.62
CA LEU A 44 -17.56 4.01 12.28
C LEU A 44 -18.57 4.72 11.39
N ARG A 45 -19.88 4.47 11.57
CA ARG A 45 -20.98 5.16 10.89
C ARG A 45 -21.00 6.66 11.16
N ASP A 46 -20.78 7.07 12.40
CA ASP A 46 -20.79 8.50 12.78
C ASP A 46 -19.54 9.20 12.26
N ILE A 47 -18.40 8.48 12.25
CA ILE A 47 -17.15 8.99 11.69
C ILE A 47 -17.27 9.21 10.18
N ILE A 48 -17.79 8.24 9.42
CA ILE A 48 -17.99 8.39 7.96
C ILE A 48 -19.22 9.23 7.60
N ALA A 49 -20.07 9.58 8.57
CA ALA A 49 -21.17 10.54 8.36
C ALA A 49 -20.69 11.99 8.48
N SER A 50 -19.53 12.23 9.11
CA SER A 50 -18.92 13.55 9.16
C SER A 50 -18.62 14.07 7.74
N PRO A 51 -19.02 15.32 7.42
CA PRO A 51 -18.77 15.90 6.10
C PRO A 51 -17.27 15.96 5.78
N ALA A 52 -16.44 16.31 6.76
CA ALA A 52 -15.00 16.34 6.61
C ALA A 52 -14.41 14.96 6.27
N VAL A 53 -14.93 13.88 6.85
CA VAL A 53 -14.44 12.53 6.57
C VAL A 53 -14.95 12.04 5.22
N ARG A 54 -16.19 12.36 4.84
CA ARG A 54 -16.72 12.03 3.51
C ARG A 54 -15.93 12.68 2.39
N ASP A 55 -15.62 13.97 2.52
CA ASP A 55 -14.89 14.72 1.51
C ASP A 55 -13.46 14.16 1.34
N ASN A 56 -12.79 13.87 2.46
CA ASN A 56 -11.45 13.26 2.44
C ASN A 56 -11.46 11.82 1.90
N LEU A 57 -12.46 11.00 2.27
CA LEU A 57 -12.60 9.64 1.76
C LEU A 57 -12.87 9.63 0.25
N GLY A 58 -13.63 10.58 -0.27
CA GLY A 58 -13.85 10.73 -1.71
C GLY A 58 -12.53 10.94 -2.47
N VAL A 59 -11.70 11.87 -2.00
CA VAL A 59 -10.38 12.13 -2.61
C VAL A 59 -9.47 10.91 -2.53
N VAL A 60 -9.40 10.26 -1.37
CA VAL A 60 -8.57 9.06 -1.17
C VAL A 60 -9.06 7.92 -2.06
N TRP A 61 -10.38 7.74 -2.17
CA TRP A 61 -10.98 6.71 -3.00
C TRP A 61 -10.67 6.92 -4.48
N ASP A 62 -10.74 8.15 -4.98
CA ASP A 62 -10.38 8.49 -6.36
C ASP A 62 -8.92 8.13 -6.66
N ILE A 63 -8.00 8.38 -5.72
CA ILE A 63 -6.59 8.01 -5.85
C ILE A 63 -6.45 6.48 -5.89
N VAL A 64 -7.16 5.76 -5.01
CA VAL A 64 -7.13 4.29 -4.96
C VAL A 64 -7.68 3.69 -6.26
N VAL A 65 -8.79 4.18 -6.78
CA VAL A 65 -9.39 3.69 -8.04
C VAL A 65 -8.45 3.94 -9.21
N ARG A 66 -7.83 5.13 -9.28
CA ARG A 66 -6.83 5.44 -10.33
C ARG A 66 -5.61 4.53 -10.25
N ALA A 67 -5.07 4.33 -9.05
CA ALA A 67 -3.94 3.42 -8.84
C ALA A 67 -4.31 1.97 -9.20
N TRP A 68 -5.51 1.52 -8.84
CA TRP A 68 -5.98 0.17 -9.16
C TRP A 68 -6.18 -0.04 -10.66
N ASN A 69 -6.71 0.96 -11.37
CA ASN A 69 -6.84 0.91 -12.82
C ASN A 69 -5.46 0.86 -13.49
N TRP A 70 -4.51 1.69 -13.05
CA TRP A 70 -3.13 1.63 -13.54
C TRP A 70 -2.47 0.26 -13.31
N VAL A 71 -2.71 -0.35 -12.15
CA VAL A 71 -2.22 -1.71 -11.86
C VAL A 71 -2.87 -2.76 -12.77
N LYS A 72 -4.18 -2.68 -13.01
CA LYS A 72 -4.88 -3.58 -13.94
C LYS A 72 -4.37 -3.46 -15.37
N ASP A 73 -3.97 -2.27 -15.80
CA ASP A 73 -3.44 -2.05 -17.16
C ASP A 73 -2.01 -2.57 -17.31
N ILE A 74 -1.24 -2.65 -16.22
CA ILE A 74 0.15 -3.17 -16.21
C ILE A 74 0.20 -4.69 -16.10
N LEU A 75 -0.72 -5.29 -15.36
CA LEU A 75 -0.76 -6.75 -15.21
C LEU A 75 -1.50 -7.37 -16.39
N PRO A 76 -0.89 -8.29 -17.16
CA PRO A 76 -1.62 -9.01 -18.20
C PRO A 76 -2.81 -9.74 -17.57
N PRO A 77 -3.97 -9.80 -18.25
CA PRO A 77 -5.10 -10.56 -17.74
C PRO A 77 -4.68 -12.01 -17.50
N GLN A 78 -4.87 -12.48 -16.26
CA GLN A 78 -4.66 -13.87 -15.86
C GLN A 78 -5.76 -14.78 -16.39
#